data_AF-A0A3D0PJH8-F1
#
_entry.id   AF-A0A3D0PJH8-F1
#
_cell.length_a   1.000
_cell.length_b   1.000
_cell.length_c   1.000
_cell.angle_alpha   90.00
_cell.angle_beta   90.00
_cell.angle_gamma   90.00
#
_symmetry.space_group_name_H-M   'P 1'
#
loop_
_entity.id
_entity.type
_entity.pdbx_description
1 polymer ?
#
loop_
_entity_poly.entity_id
_entity_poly.type
_entity_poly.pdbx_seq_one_letter_code
_entity_poly.pdbx_strand_id
1 'polypeptide(L)'
;MVNASHCENVKVMGRGILDGSGYRTWGGGTAYIPLQFDFCDNVEIRDIIALNPNAWVLNSLSSKNEIIDGVRIVSSRPNGDGITLQSCENILVQNCFV
;
A
#
# COMPACT_ATOMS: atom_id res chain seq x y z
N MET A 1 -0.08 -9.54 3.84
CA MET A 1 0.81 -8.36 3.87
C MET A 1 1.93 -8.57 2.87
N VAL A 2 2.31 -7.51 2.16
CA VAL A 2 3.50 -7.45 1.32
C VAL A 2 4.33 -6.27 1.84
N ASN A 3 5.50 -6.57 2.37
CA ASN A 3 6.41 -5.58 2.94
C ASN A 3 7.79 -5.75 2.28
N ALA A 4 8.37 -4.64 1.84
CA ALA A 4 9.74 -4.56 1.36
C ALA A 4 10.46 -3.38 2.01
N SER A 5 11.72 -3.58 2.37
CA SER A 5 12.59 -2.54 2.91
C SER A 5 13.98 -2.61 2.30
N HIS A 6 14.54 -1.49 1.84
CA HIS A 6 15.85 -1.43 1.19
C HIS A 6 15.98 -2.41 0.01
N CYS A 7 14.89 -2.54 -0.76
CA CYS A 7 14.80 -3.48 -1.88
C CYS A 7 14.75 -2.73 -3.22
N GLU A 8 15.17 -3.42 -4.28
CA GLU A 8 15.09 -2.90 -5.65
C GLU A 8 14.32 -3.88 -6.54
N ASN A 9 13.62 -3.36 -7.56
CA ASN A 9 12.93 -4.15 -8.58
C ASN A 9 11.79 -5.03 -8.00
N VAL A 10 10.99 -4.46 -7.10
CA VAL A 10 9.88 -5.16 -6.44
C VAL A 10 8.62 -5.05 -7.29
N LYS A 11 7.92 -6.17 -7.51
CA LYS A 11 6.64 -6.20 -8.24
C LYS A 11 5.55 -6.91 -7.44
N VAL A 12 4.40 -6.26 -7.31
CA VAL A 12 3.20 -6.81 -6.64
C VAL A 12 2.01 -6.68 -7.59
N MET A 13 1.59 -7.79 -8.16
CA MET A 13 0.73 -7.78 -9.34
C MET A 13 -0.41 -8.78 -9.24
N GLY A 14 -1.54 -8.45 -9.84
CA GLY A 14 -2.65 -9.38 -10.06
C GLY A 14 -3.94 -8.91 -9.39
N ARG A 15 -5.04 -9.64 -9.64
CA ARG A 15 -6.40 -9.25 -9.23
C ARG A 15 -6.85 -9.91 -7.92
N GLY A 16 -5.89 -10.26 -7.07
CA GLY A 16 -6.15 -10.86 -5.77
C GLY A 16 -6.58 -9.82 -4.73
N ILE A 17 -7.15 -10.31 -3.62
CA ILE A 17 -7.59 -9.47 -2.50
C ILE A 17 -6.67 -9.70 -1.30
N LEU A 18 -6.08 -8.62 -0.79
CA LEU A 18 -5.45 -8.55 0.52
C LEU A 18 -6.51 -8.10 1.54
N ASP A 19 -7.11 -9.07 2.24
CA ASP A 19 -8.19 -8.81 3.20
C ASP A 19 -7.64 -8.63 4.63
N GLY A 20 -7.85 -7.43 5.18
CA GLY A 20 -7.52 -7.05 6.55
C GLY A 20 -8.70 -7.12 7.52
N SER A 21 -9.86 -7.59 7.09
CA SER A 21 -11.11 -7.61 7.89
C SER A 21 -10.96 -8.29 9.25
N GLY A 22 -10.10 -9.31 9.33
CA GLY A 22 -9.79 -10.05 10.55
C GLY A 22 -9.00 -9.27 11.62
N TYR A 23 -8.40 -8.13 11.26
CA TYR A 23 -7.71 -7.29 12.24
C TYR A 23 -8.70 -6.45 13.05
N ARG A 24 -8.37 -6.21 14.32
CA ARG A 24 -9.11 -5.24 15.14
C ARG A 24 -8.94 -3.83 14.57
N THR A 25 -10.00 -3.03 14.59
CA THR A 25 -9.94 -1.61 14.18
C THR A 25 -8.83 -0.86 14.91
N TRP A 26 -8.17 0.07 14.22
CA TRP A 26 -7.13 0.88 14.86
C TRP A 26 -7.71 1.71 15.99
N GLY A 27 -6.96 1.76 17.09
CA GLY A 27 -7.28 2.49 18.31
C GLY A 27 -6.01 2.92 19.04
N GLY A 28 -4.98 3.33 18.28
CA GLY A 28 -3.66 3.69 18.81
C GLY A 28 -2.66 2.54 18.98
N GLY A 29 -3.02 1.32 18.55
CA GLY A 29 -2.14 0.15 18.57
C GLY A 29 -1.35 -0.05 17.27
N THR A 30 -0.90 -1.29 17.04
CA THR A 30 -0.16 -1.69 15.84
C THR A 30 -0.99 -1.50 14.56
N ALA A 31 -0.40 -0.82 13.58
CA ALA A 31 -0.93 -0.75 12.21
C ALA A 31 -0.44 -1.97 11.40
N TYR A 32 -1.37 -2.67 10.76
CA TYR A 32 -1.09 -3.77 9.82
C TYR A 32 -1.28 -3.25 8.40
N ILE A 33 -0.21 -2.74 7.83
CA ILE A 33 -0.20 -2.12 6.50
C ILE A 33 -0.09 -3.23 5.46
N PRO A 34 -1.10 -3.45 4.59
CA PRO A 34 -1.08 -4.55 3.65
C PRO A 34 -0.02 -4.40 2.54
N LEU A 35 0.32 -3.17 2.15
CA LEU A 35 1.30 -2.83 1.13
C LEU A 35 2.29 -1.79 1.69
N GLN A 36 3.52 -2.18 2.03
CA GLN A 36 4.51 -1.30 2.65
C GLN A 36 5.87 -1.37 1.92
N PHE A 37 6.38 -0.22 1.49
CA PHE A 37 7.62 -0.11 0.71
C PHE A 37 8.50 1.01 1.27
N ASP A 38 9.49 0.65 2.07
CA ASP A 38 10.35 1.61 2.76
C ASP A 38 11.76 1.60 2.15
N PHE A 39 12.29 2.76 1.75
CA PHE A 39 13.62 2.90 1.16
C PHE A 39 13.84 2.03 -0.09
N CYS A 40 12.81 1.89 -0.92
CA CYS A 40 12.85 1.05 -2.11
C CYS A 40 13.11 1.86 -3.39
N ASP A 41 13.63 1.19 -4.42
CA ASP A 41 13.79 1.74 -5.77
C ASP A 41 13.14 0.81 -6.79
N ASN A 42 12.44 1.37 -7.76
CA ASN A 42 11.78 0.64 -8.84
C ASN A 42 10.73 -0.37 -8.32
N VAL A 43 9.64 0.15 -7.74
CA VAL A 43 8.50 -0.64 -7.25
C VAL A 43 7.33 -0.55 -8.22
N GLU A 44 6.73 -1.67 -8.57
CA GLU A 44 5.54 -1.73 -9.43
C GLU A 44 4.41 -2.47 -8.73
N ILE A 45 3.27 -1.80 -8.55
CA ILE A 45 2.08 -2.33 -7.90
C ILE A 45 0.93 -2.24 -8.89
N ARG A 46 0.39 -3.38 -9.32
CA ARG A 46 -0.73 -3.41 -10.28
C ARG A 46 -1.90 -4.29 -9.90
N ASP A 47 -3.09 -3.75 -10.13
CA ASP A 47 -4.39 -4.44 -10.12
C ASP A 47 -4.83 -5.09 -8.81
N ILE A 48 -4.02 -5.02 -7.76
CA ILE A 48 -4.31 -5.61 -6.45
C ILE A 48 -5.45 -4.86 -5.76
N ILE A 49 -6.24 -5.62 -5.00
CA ILE A 49 -7.32 -5.09 -4.18
C ILE A 49 -6.91 -5.19 -2.71
N ALA A 50 -7.01 -4.08 -1.97
CA ALA A 50 -6.84 -4.07 -0.52
C ALA A 50 -8.19 -3.79 0.15
N LEU A 51 -8.62 -4.71 1.02
CA LEU A 51 -9.94 -4.66 1.67
C LEU A 51 -9.79 -4.52 3.18
N ASN A 52 -10.41 -3.50 3.76
CA ASN A 52 -10.57 -3.30 5.21
C ASN A 52 -9.30 -3.50 6.06
N PRO A 53 -8.13 -2.94 5.70
CA PRO A 53 -6.99 -2.91 6.61
C PRO A 53 -7.33 -2.13 7.88
N ASN A 54 -6.58 -2.38 8.96
CA ASN A 54 -6.92 -1.75 10.24
C ASN A 54 -6.50 -0.28 10.35
N ALA A 55 -5.56 0.18 9.52
CA ALA A 55 -5.03 1.53 9.44
C ALA A 55 -4.58 1.82 7.99
N TRP A 56 -3.41 2.43 7.77
CA TRP A 56 -2.86 2.75 6.45
C TRP A 56 -2.89 1.55 5.50
N VAL A 57 -3.17 1.81 4.23
CA VAL A 57 -3.38 0.74 3.23
C VAL A 57 -2.13 0.50 2.39
N LEU A 58 -1.72 1.51 1.63
CA LEU A 58 -0.49 1.49 0.84
C LEU A 58 0.41 2.59 1.35
N ASN A 59 1.57 2.23 1.89
CA ASN A 59 2.55 3.18 2.40
C ASN A 59 3.90 3.01 1.70
N SER A 60 4.37 4.08 1.07
CA SER A 60 5.75 4.20 0.60
C SER A 60 6.48 5.27 1.40
N LEU A 61 7.65 4.93 1.95
CA LEU A 61 8.49 5.83 2.74
C LEU A 61 9.89 5.91 2.13
N SER A 62 10.34 7.11 1.77
CA SER A 62 11.69 7.35 1.24
C SER A 62 12.05 6.47 0.03
N SER A 63 11.04 6.12 -0.77
CA SER A 63 11.19 5.30 -1.97
C SER A 63 11.13 6.14 -3.24
N LYS A 64 11.65 5.60 -4.35
CA LYS A 64 11.70 6.31 -5.63
C LYS A 64 11.40 5.40 -6.82
N ASN A 65 10.97 6.01 -7.92
CA ASN A 65 10.65 5.32 -9.18
C ASN A 65 9.55 4.26 -9.01
N GLU A 66 8.40 4.65 -8.47
CA GLU A 66 7.29 3.71 -8.24
C GLU A 66 6.12 3.92 -9.21
N ILE A 67 5.47 2.81 -9.61
CA ILE A 67 4.23 2.81 -10.38
C ILE A 67 3.15 2.12 -9.56
N ILE A 68 2.06 2.84 -9.31
CA ILE A 68 0.86 2.37 -8.64
C ILE A 68 -0.29 2.48 -9.64
N ASP A 69 -0.71 1.36 -10.23
CA ASP A 69 -1.65 1.34 -11.36
C ASP A 69 -2.78 0.33 -11.16
N GLY A 70 -4.03 0.78 -11.23
CA GLY A 70 -5.18 -0.13 -11.13
C GLY A 70 -5.45 -0.69 -9.73
N VAL A 71 -4.76 -0.18 -8.70
CA VAL A 71 -4.96 -0.59 -7.31
C VAL A 71 -6.34 -0.17 -6.83
N ARG A 72 -7.05 -1.07 -6.16
CA ARG A 72 -8.38 -0.81 -5.60
C ARG A 72 -8.34 -0.93 -4.08
N ILE A 73 -8.67 0.15 -3.40
CA ILE A 73 -8.71 0.22 -1.95
C ILE A 73 -10.16 0.36 -1.54
N VAL A 74 -10.60 -0.48 -0.62
CA VAL A 74 -11.92 -0.40 -0.01
C VAL A 74 -11.73 -0.47 1.49
N SER A 75 -11.78 0.68 2.16
CA SER A 75 -11.62 0.79 3.60
C SER A 75 -12.50 1.91 4.16
N SER A 76 -13.03 1.71 5.36
CA SER A 76 -13.79 2.73 6.10
C SER A 76 -13.32 2.83 7.56
N ARG A 77 -12.13 2.33 7.86
CA ARG A 77 -11.58 2.27 9.23
C ARG A 77 -10.75 3.52 9.57
N PRO A 78 -10.60 3.87 10.86
CA PRO A 78 -9.75 4.98 11.28
C PRO A 78 -8.33 4.86 10.72
N ASN A 79 -7.76 5.97 10.28
CA ASN A 79 -6.45 6.05 9.61
C ASN A 79 -6.35 5.16 8.36
N GLY A 80 -7.46 4.89 7.67
CA GLY A 80 -7.50 4.16 6.41
C GLY A 80 -6.97 4.96 5.22
N ASP A 81 -5.86 5.68 5.39
CA ASP A 81 -5.24 6.53 4.39
C ASP A 81 -4.85 5.63 3.20
N GLY A 82 -5.56 5.79 2.08
CA GLY A 82 -5.51 4.86 0.96
C GLY A 82 -4.09 4.70 0.40
N ILE A 83 -3.59 5.74 -0.26
CA ILE A 83 -2.23 5.75 -0.80
C ILE A 83 -1.45 6.85 -0.10
N THR A 84 -0.46 6.45 0.70
CA THR A 84 0.38 7.32 1.50
C THR A 84 1.80 7.32 0.94
N LEU A 85 2.27 8.49 0.50
CA LEU A 85 3.61 8.70 -0.04
C LEU A 85 4.36 9.68 0.88
N GLN A 86 5.45 9.22 1.49
CA GLN A 86 6.23 10.01 2.45
C GLN A 86 7.68 10.11 1.98
N SER A 87 8.16 11.34 1.75
CA SER A 87 9.53 11.58 1.28
C SER A 87 9.91 10.80 0.01
N CYS A 88 8.94 10.58 -0.88
CA CYS A 88 9.11 9.80 -2.10
C CYS A 88 9.43 10.69 -3.31
N GLU A 89 10.08 10.12 -4.33
CA GLU A 89 10.45 10.82 -5.57
C GLU A 89 10.03 10.02 -6.81
N ASN A 90 9.53 10.70 -7.86
CA ASN A 90 9.17 10.07 -9.13
C ASN A 90 8.16 8.90 -8.98
N ILE A 91 6.96 9.22 -8.48
CA ILE A 91 5.88 8.25 -8.26
C ILE A 91 4.74 8.53 -9.25
N LEU A 92 4.32 7.49 -9.99
CA LEU A 92 3.14 7.55 -10.84
C LEU A 92 1.99 6.79 -10.17
N VAL A 93 0.90 7.49 -9.88
CA VAL A 93 -0.36 6.89 -9.39
C VAL A 93 -1.45 7.12 -10.43
N GLN A 94 -2.02 6.04 -10.97
CA GLN A 94 -3.05 6.13 -12.01
C GLN A 94 -4.05 4.97 -11.94
N ASN A 95 -5.23 5.18 -12.54
CA ASN A 95 -6.30 4.17 -12.67
C ASN A 95 -6.74 3.50 -11.35
N CYS A 96 -6.51 4.14 -10.21
CA CYS A 96 -6.84 3.59 -8.90
C CYS A 96 -8.27 3.92 -8.47
N PHE A 97 -8.84 3.09 -7.61
CA PHE A 97 -10.07 3.36 -6.86
C PHE A 97 -9.73 3.38 -5.37
N VAL A 98 -10.16 4.40 -4.64
CA VAL A 98 -9.90 4.59 -3.20
C VAL A 98 -11.17 5.03 -2.50
#